data_AF-A0A9D2AS44-F1
#
_entry.id   AF-A0A9D2AS44-F1
#
_cell.length_a   1.000
_cell.length_b   1.000
_cell.length_c   1.000
_cell.angle_alpha   90.00
_cell.angle_beta   90.00
_cell.angle_gamma   90.00
#
_symmetry.space_group_name_H-M   'P 1'
#
loop_
_entity.id
_entity.type
_entity.pdbx_description
1 polymer ?
#
loop_
_entity_poly.entity_id
_entity_poly.type
_entity_poly.pdbx_seq_one_letter_code
_entity_poly.pdbx_strand_id
1 'polypeptide(L)'
;MGKRTDKKMRIAVFTAVSLVLLVLIGILAYWKIPSRRESMTWARNLEASDVAQIEMTVMPSSEEERYRSFEEEAFEDVVSLINQSTGRYIRDPEPMTGMSRTLYVTMKDGTEHTVSYNGYLVIDGDSYADCFHGYSEDGERLEKE
;
A
#
# COMPACT_ATOMS: atom_id res chain seq x y z
N MET A 1 -28.94 43.49 -36.53
CA MET A 1 -28.84 42.05 -36.16
C MET A 1 -27.54 41.62 -35.46
N GLY A 2 -26.45 42.42 -35.38
CA GLY A 2 -25.12 41.93 -34.95
C GLY A 2 -24.83 41.80 -33.44
N LYS A 3 -25.59 42.44 -32.53
CA LYS A 3 -25.31 42.38 -31.07
C LYS A 3 -25.65 41.03 -30.42
N ARG A 4 -26.62 40.28 -30.97
CA ARG A 4 -27.12 39.02 -30.38
C ARG A 4 -26.20 37.84 -30.72
N THR A 5 -25.58 37.85 -31.90
CA THR A 5 -24.57 36.86 -32.33
C THR A 5 -23.27 37.01 -31.56
N ASP A 6 -22.81 38.24 -31.30
CA ASP A 6 -21.61 38.52 -30.49
C ASP A 6 -21.77 38.01 -29.04
N LYS A 7 -22.92 38.24 -28.41
CA LYS A 7 -23.19 37.74 -27.04
C LYS A 7 -23.19 36.20 -26.97
N LYS A 8 -23.81 35.52 -27.94
CA LYS A 8 -23.81 34.04 -28.01
C LYS A 8 -22.41 33.48 -28.24
N MET A 9 -21.63 34.12 -29.10
CA MET A 9 -20.25 33.73 -29.38
C MET A 9 -19.36 33.88 -28.15
N ARG A 10 -19.49 34.98 -27.41
CA ARG A 10 -18.78 35.18 -26.14
C ARG A 10 -19.14 34.10 -25.11
N ILE A 11 -20.43 33.78 -24.95
CA ILE A 11 -20.87 32.72 -24.03
C ILE A 11 -20.29 31.36 -24.44
N ALA A 12 -20.33 31.01 -25.73
CA ALA A 12 -19.76 29.77 -26.24
C ALA A 12 -18.24 29.68 -26.00
N VAL A 13 -17.51 30.78 -26.19
CA VAL A 13 -16.07 30.85 -25.90
C VAL A 13 -15.81 30.69 -24.40
N PHE A 14 -16.57 31.38 -23.53
CA PHE A 14 -16.43 31.23 -22.08
C PHE A 14 -16.72 29.80 -21.61
N THR A 15 -17.75 29.15 -22.15
CA THR A 15 -18.06 27.75 -21.81
C THR A 15 -16.97 26.79 -22.27
N ALA A 16 -16.41 26.98 -23.47
CA ALA A 16 -15.33 26.16 -23.98
C ALA A 16 -14.06 26.32 -23.14
N VAL A 17 -13.68 27.56 -22.80
CA VAL A 17 -12.54 27.86 -21.93
C VAL A 17 -12.74 27.27 -20.54
N SER A 18 -13.94 27.38 -19.96
CA SER A 18 -14.27 26.82 -18.65
C SER A 18 -14.15 25.29 -18.63
N LEU A 19 -14.66 24.60 -19.66
CA LEU A 19 -14.51 23.15 -19.82
C LEU A 19 -13.04 22.72 -19.91
N VAL A 20 -12.24 23.43 -20.71
CA VAL A 20 -10.79 23.17 -20.80
C VAL A 20 -10.11 23.36 -19.44
N LEU A 21 -10.47 24.42 -18.70
CA LEU A 21 -9.95 24.68 -17.36
C LEU A 21 -10.33 23.57 -16.36
N LEU A 22 -11.57 23.10 -16.39
CA LEU A 22 -12.03 21.99 -15.54
C LEU A 22 -11.26 20.69 -15.83
N VAL A 23 -11.03 20.38 -17.11
CA VAL A 23 -10.24 19.20 -17.51
C VAL A 23 -8.78 19.34 -17.04
N LEU A 24 -8.17 20.51 -17.23
CA LEU A 24 -6.80 20.77 -16.75
C LEU A 24 -6.68 20.66 -15.23
N ILE A 25 -7.66 21.19 -14.49
CA ILE A 25 -7.73 21.04 -13.03
C ILE A 25 -7.86 19.57 -12.65
N GLY A 26 -8.69 18.79 -13.37
CA GLY A 26 -8.83 17.35 -13.17
C GLY A 26 -7.52 16.58 -13.38
N ILE A 27 -6.77 16.89 -14.45
CA ILE A 27 -5.46 16.27 -14.72
C ILE A 27 -4.43 16.65 -13.65
N LEU A 28 -4.38 17.92 -13.25
CA LEU A 28 -3.48 18.38 -12.18
C LEU A 28 -3.84 17.76 -10.83
N ALA A 29 -5.13 17.60 -10.54
CA ALA A 29 -5.61 16.90 -9.35
C ALA A 29 -5.23 15.43 -9.40
N TYR A 30 -5.40 14.75 -10.54
CA TYR A 30 -4.99 13.36 -10.73
C TYR A 30 -3.50 13.14 -10.48
N TRP A 31 -2.63 14.06 -10.92
CA TRP A 31 -1.19 14.02 -10.60
C TRP A 31 -0.86 14.36 -9.14
N LYS A 32 -1.76 15.03 -8.43
CA LYS A 32 -1.63 15.35 -7.00
C LYS A 32 -2.23 14.28 -6.09
N ILE A 33 -3.03 13.35 -6.61
CA ILE A 33 -3.39 12.13 -5.89
C ILE A 33 -2.07 11.38 -5.68
N PRO A 34 -1.67 11.06 -4.44
CA PRO A 34 -0.47 10.27 -4.22
C PRO A 34 -0.63 9.01 -5.07
N SER A 35 0.29 8.80 -6.02
CA SER A 35 0.33 7.59 -6.83
C SER A 35 0.14 6.43 -5.86
N ARG A 36 -0.98 5.70 -5.98
CA ARG A 36 -1.15 4.45 -5.23
C ARG A 36 0.05 3.61 -5.65
N ARG A 37 1.02 3.49 -4.74
CA ARG A 37 2.25 2.77 -5.02
C ARG A 37 1.87 1.32 -5.32
N GLU A 38 2.60 0.73 -6.25
CA GLU A 38 2.35 -0.65 -6.65
C GLU A 38 2.46 -1.58 -5.44
N SER A 39 3.40 -1.34 -4.54
CA SER A 39 3.56 -2.05 -3.26
C SER A 39 2.30 -2.05 -2.38
N MET A 40 1.74 -0.88 -2.06
CA MET A 40 0.49 -0.77 -1.27
C MET A 40 -0.71 -1.33 -2.03
N THR A 41 -0.71 -1.23 -3.36
CA THR A 41 -1.79 -1.78 -4.19
C THR A 41 -1.73 -3.31 -4.19
N TRP A 42 -0.55 -3.89 -4.34
CA TRP A 42 -0.31 -5.32 -4.22
C TRP A 42 -0.76 -5.82 -2.85
N ALA A 43 -0.28 -5.21 -1.76
CA ALA A 43 -0.57 -5.67 -0.41
C ALA A 43 -2.07 -5.69 -0.09
N ARG A 44 -2.88 -4.81 -0.69
CA ARG A 44 -4.34 -4.74 -0.47
C ARG A 44 -5.17 -5.64 -1.37
N ASN A 45 -4.58 -6.12 -2.45
CA ASN A 45 -5.26 -7.00 -3.41
C ASN A 45 -4.59 -8.38 -3.43
N LEU A 46 -3.80 -8.70 -2.40
CA LEU A 46 -3.16 -10.00 -2.28
C LEU A 46 -4.23 -11.04 -1.97
N GLU A 47 -4.21 -12.15 -2.72
CA GLU A 47 -5.11 -13.28 -2.51
C GLU A 47 -4.30 -14.50 -2.03
N ALA A 48 -4.80 -15.18 -1.00
CA ALA A 48 -4.14 -16.38 -0.46
C ALA A 48 -4.03 -17.51 -1.49
N SER A 49 -4.96 -17.56 -2.45
CA SER A 49 -4.91 -18.52 -3.56
C SER A 49 -3.73 -18.34 -4.49
N ASP A 50 -3.11 -17.16 -4.53
CA ASP A 50 -1.97 -16.85 -5.39
C ASP A 50 -0.63 -17.04 -4.66
N VAL A 51 -0.66 -17.29 -3.34
CA VAL A 51 0.52 -17.49 -2.52
C VAL A 51 0.98 -18.95 -2.58
N ALA A 52 2.28 -19.14 -2.76
CA ALA A 52 2.93 -20.45 -2.70
C ALA A 52 3.56 -20.71 -1.33
N GLN A 53 4.13 -19.68 -0.70
CA GLN A 53 4.80 -19.81 0.60
C GLN A 53 4.75 -18.48 1.36
N ILE A 54 4.61 -18.56 2.68
CA ILE A 54 4.80 -17.43 3.58
C ILE A 54 5.81 -17.82 4.66
N GLU A 55 6.80 -16.97 4.86
CA GLU A 55 7.79 -17.10 5.93
C GLU A 55 7.86 -15.80 6.73
N MET A 56 8.26 -15.87 7.99
CA MET A 56 8.43 -14.72 8.85
C MET A 56 9.74 -14.79 9.63
N THR A 57 10.39 -13.65 9.77
CA THR A 57 11.49 -13.44 10.71
C THR A 57 11.16 -12.30 11.67
N VAL A 58 11.68 -12.36 12.90
CA VAL A 58 11.55 -11.28 13.89
C VAL A 58 12.91 -10.97 14.51
N MET A 59 13.37 -9.72 14.44
CA MET A 59 14.63 -9.24 15.05
C MET A 59 14.35 -8.31 16.23
N PRO A 60 15.30 -8.13 17.18
CA PRO A 60 16.53 -8.90 17.30
C PRO A 60 16.25 -10.25 18.00
N SER A 61 16.72 -11.35 17.42
CA SER A 61 16.80 -12.68 18.04
C SER A 61 18.00 -13.44 17.50
N SER A 62 18.40 -14.54 18.16
CA SER A 62 19.40 -15.47 17.63
C SER A 62 18.87 -16.19 16.37
N GLU A 63 19.78 -16.76 15.56
CA GLU A 63 19.52 -17.28 14.20
C GLU A 63 18.38 -18.32 14.09
N GLU A 64 18.08 -19.06 15.16
CA GLU A 64 17.03 -20.09 15.18
C GLU A 64 15.73 -19.64 15.87
N GLU A 65 15.74 -18.57 16.65
CA GLU A 65 14.68 -18.33 17.64
C GLU A 65 13.42 -17.64 17.11
N ARG A 66 13.40 -17.11 15.88
CA ARG A 66 12.17 -16.46 15.33
C ARG A 66 11.99 -16.54 13.81
N TYR A 67 12.51 -17.58 13.15
CA TYR A 67 12.09 -17.93 11.79
C TYR A 67 10.89 -18.87 11.85
N ARG A 68 9.85 -18.59 11.06
CA ARG A 68 8.62 -19.38 10.99
C ARG A 68 8.14 -19.48 9.55
N SER A 69 7.96 -20.70 9.05
CA SER A 69 7.14 -20.97 7.87
C SER A 69 5.67 -21.12 8.29
N PHE A 70 4.74 -20.63 7.47
CA PHE A 70 3.31 -20.84 7.68
C PHE A 70 2.82 -22.02 6.84
N GLU A 71 1.93 -22.82 7.41
CA GLU A 71 1.16 -23.81 6.65
C GLU A 71 0.09 -23.10 5.81
N GLU A 72 -0.37 -23.73 4.72
CA GLU A 72 -1.33 -23.14 3.79
C GLU A 72 -2.64 -22.71 4.48
N GLU A 73 -3.08 -23.41 5.52
CA GLU A 73 -4.31 -23.07 6.27
C GLU A 73 -4.22 -21.72 6.99
N ALA A 74 -2.99 -21.23 7.24
CA ALA A 74 -2.78 -19.92 7.86
C ALA A 74 -2.65 -18.79 6.84
N PHE A 75 -2.56 -19.09 5.53
CA PHE A 75 -2.36 -18.07 4.50
C PHE A 75 -3.50 -17.06 4.45
N GLU A 76 -4.76 -17.50 4.58
CA GLU A 76 -5.90 -16.58 4.59
C GLU A 76 -5.81 -15.56 5.74
N ASP A 77 -5.47 -16.03 6.94
CA ASP A 77 -5.34 -15.18 8.12
C ASP A 77 -4.17 -14.18 7.96
N VAL A 78 -3.03 -14.61 7.42
CA VAL A 78 -1.87 -13.72 7.18
C VAL A 78 -2.14 -12.73 6.04
N VAL A 79 -2.74 -13.18 4.94
CA VAL A 79 -3.09 -12.32 3.80
C VAL A 79 -4.15 -11.29 4.21
N SER A 80 -5.14 -11.68 5.01
CA SER A 80 -6.12 -10.75 5.58
C SER A 80 -5.45 -9.63 6.38
N LEU A 81 -4.39 -9.97 7.12
CA LEU A 81 -3.60 -8.99 7.86
C LEU A 81 -2.81 -8.06 6.93
N ILE A 82 -2.16 -8.59 5.90
CA ILE A 82 -1.45 -7.79 4.89
C ILE A 82 -2.43 -6.86 4.15
N ASN A 83 -3.63 -7.34 3.82
CA ASN A 83 -4.68 -6.59 3.15
C ASN A 83 -5.18 -5.38 3.96
N GLN A 84 -5.01 -5.40 5.28
CA GLN A 84 -5.31 -4.27 6.16
C GLN A 84 -4.23 -3.18 6.14
N SER A 85 -3.20 -3.30 5.31
CA SER A 85 -2.13 -2.30 5.16
C SER A 85 -2.67 -0.90 4.86
N THR A 86 -2.31 0.07 5.69
CA THR A 86 -2.63 1.48 5.55
C THR A 86 -1.41 2.38 5.67
N GLY A 87 -1.64 3.68 5.58
CA GLY A 87 -0.62 4.68 5.82
C GLY A 87 -0.27 5.53 4.62
N ARG A 88 0.33 6.68 4.94
CA ARG A 88 0.87 7.63 3.98
C ARG A 88 2.31 7.26 3.69
N TYR A 89 2.68 7.21 2.41
CA TYR A 89 4.05 7.01 1.98
C TYR A 89 4.99 8.06 2.60
N ILE A 90 6.11 7.59 3.13
CA ILE A 90 7.23 8.39 3.62
C ILE A 90 8.43 8.14 2.72
N ARG A 91 9.02 9.23 2.25
CA ARG A 91 10.31 9.20 1.57
C ARG A 91 11.41 9.32 2.61
N ASP A 92 12.41 8.45 2.53
CA ASP A 92 13.61 8.46 3.38
C ASP A 92 13.27 8.54 4.89
N PRO A 93 12.55 7.54 5.44
CA PRO A 93 12.20 7.53 6.87
C PRO A 93 13.46 7.49 7.74
N GLU A 94 13.38 8.06 8.94
CA GLU A 94 14.46 7.93 9.91
C GLU A 94 14.64 6.45 10.30
N PRO A 95 15.87 5.92 10.34
CA PRO A 95 16.10 4.54 10.74
C PRO A 95 15.60 4.30 12.16
N MET A 96 14.57 3.46 12.33
CA MET A 96 14.11 3.04 13.64
C MET A 96 15.00 1.92 14.18
N THR A 97 15.41 2.04 15.43
CA THR A 97 16.12 0.98 16.16
C THR A 97 15.11 0.29 17.07
N GLY A 98 14.94 -1.02 16.93
CA GLY A 98 13.94 -1.76 17.70
C GLY A 98 13.68 -3.14 17.13
N MET A 99 12.57 -3.75 17.56
CA MET A 99 12.13 -5.00 16.98
C MET A 99 11.63 -4.80 15.56
N SER A 100 12.02 -5.66 14.63
CA SER A 100 11.45 -5.70 13.29
C SER A 100 10.85 -7.07 13.02
N ARG A 101 9.71 -7.11 12.34
CA ARG A 101 9.10 -8.34 11.84
C ARG A 101 9.01 -8.26 10.34
N THR A 102 9.45 -9.28 9.63
CA THR A 102 9.41 -9.30 8.17
C THR A 102 8.74 -10.58 7.70
N LEU A 103 7.68 -10.43 6.93
CA LEU A 103 7.06 -11.47 6.14
C LEU A 103 7.70 -11.51 4.76
N TYR A 104 8.05 -12.72 4.32
CA TYR A 104 8.46 -13.03 2.96
C TYR A 104 7.33 -13.83 2.32
N VAL A 105 6.80 -13.34 1.20
CA VAL A 105 5.67 -13.93 0.50
C VAL A 105 6.15 -14.35 -0.88
N THR A 106 6.20 -15.66 -1.12
CA THR A 106 6.51 -16.21 -2.44
C THR A 106 5.20 -16.55 -3.13
N MET A 107 4.99 -15.97 -4.30
CA MET A 107 3.81 -16.15 -5.12
C MET A 107 3.95 -17.42 -5.98
N LYS A 108 2.83 -17.97 -6.45
CA LYS A 108 2.81 -19.15 -7.34
C LYS A 108 3.46 -18.93 -8.70
N ASP A 109 3.54 -17.68 -9.16
CA ASP A 109 4.27 -17.31 -10.38
C ASP A 109 5.80 -17.17 -10.15
N GLY A 110 6.26 -17.35 -8.91
CA GLY A 110 7.66 -17.24 -8.51
C GLY A 110 8.10 -15.84 -8.11
N THR A 111 7.22 -14.85 -8.14
CA THR A 111 7.51 -13.49 -7.65
C THR A 111 7.60 -13.49 -6.13
N GLU A 112 8.50 -12.70 -5.56
CA GLU A 112 8.68 -12.55 -4.12
C GLU A 112 8.34 -11.13 -3.68
N HIS A 113 7.66 -11.03 -2.54
CA HIS A 113 7.32 -9.76 -1.90
C HIS A 113 7.70 -9.77 -0.43
N THR A 114 7.94 -8.58 0.11
CA THR A 114 8.32 -8.40 1.51
C THR A 114 7.40 -7.41 2.20
N VAL A 115 6.93 -7.78 3.39
CA VAL A 115 6.14 -6.90 4.27
C VAL A 115 6.83 -6.86 5.63
N SER A 116 7.41 -5.73 5.98
CA SER A 116 8.13 -5.53 7.23
C SER A 116 7.45 -4.49 8.13
N TYR A 117 7.59 -4.68 9.44
CA TYR A 117 7.21 -3.71 10.45
C TYR A 117 8.36 -3.47 11.41
N ASN A 118 8.82 -2.23 11.50
CA ASN A 118 9.89 -1.79 12.40
C ASN A 118 9.59 -0.42 13.05
N GLY A 119 8.30 -0.10 13.20
CA GLY A 119 7.81 1.26 13.52
C GLY A 119 7.29 2.00 12.29
N TYR A 120 7.67 1.54 11.09
CA TYR A 120 6.97 1.83 9.83
C TYR A 120 6.48 0.52 9.22
N LEU A 121 5.38 0.57 8.49
CA LEU A 121 5.06 -0.47 7.51
C LEU A 121 5.97 -0.28 6.30
N VAL A 122 6.66 -1.34 5.88
CA VAL A 122 7.52 -1.35 4.70
C VAL A 122 7.07 -2.47 3.77
N ILE A 123 6.69 -2.13 2.55
CA ILE A 123 6.26 -3.11 1.54
C ILE A 123 7.18 -2.97 0.33
N ASP A 124 7.93 -4.01 -0.01
CA ASP A 124 8.91 -4.02 -1.12
C ASP A 124 9.86 -2.81 -1.10
N GLY A 125 10.23 -2.37 0.10
CA GLY A 125 11.11 -1.21 0.32
C GLY A 125 10.40 0.15 0.38
N ASP A 126 9.11 0.26 0.03
CA ASP A 126 8.33 1.48 0.22
C ASP A 126 7.86 1.60 1.67
N SER A 127 8.16 2.72 2.33
CA SER A 127 7.81 2.94 3.74
C SER A 127 6.55 3.79 3.93
N TYR A 128 5.77 3.46 4.96
CA TYR A 128 4.48 4.07 5.27
C TYR A 128 4.38 4.42 6.76
N ALA A 129 3.79 5.59 7.05
CA ALA A 129 3.67 6.20 8.38
C ALA A 129 2.69 5.51 9.35
N ASP A 130 2.22 4.31 9.05
CA ASP A 130 1.12 3.65 9.74
C ASP A 130 1.42 2.15 9.88
N CYS A 131 0.71 1.47 10.78
CA CYS A 131 0.93 0.07 11.11
C CYS A 131 -0.15 -0.85 10.54
N PHE A 132 0.16 -2.14 10.39
CA PHE A 132 -0.86 -3.18 10.23
C PHE A 132 -1.12 -3.80 11.62
N HIS A 133 -2.37 -3.80 12.08
CA HIS A 133 -2.77 -4.29 13.39
C HIS A 133 -3.05 -5.78 13.35
N GLY A 134 -2.39 -6.60 14.17
CA GLY A 134 -2.78 -8.00 14.30
C GLY A 134 -1.73 -8.98 14.77
N TYR A 135 -0.57 -8.57 15.29
CA TYR A 135 0.33 -9.48 15.98
C TYR A 135 0.57 -9.04 17.42
N SER A 136 0.50 -9.99 18.34
CA SER A 136 0.87 -9.79 19.74
C SER A 136 2.34 -9.36 19.89
N GLU A 137 2.65 -8.62 20.98
CA GLU A 137 4.01 -8.15 21.29
C GLU A 137 5.05 -9.29 21.35
N ASP A 138 4.61 -10.51 21.70
CA ASP A 138 5.44 -11.73 21.74
C ASP A 138 5.58 -12.44 20.39
N GLY A 139 4.79 -12.05 19.38
CA GLY A 139 4.82 -12.58 18.03
C GLY A 139 4.31 -14.00 17.84
N GLU A 140 3.71 -14.61 18.84
CA GLU A 140 3.20 -15.98 18.75
C GLU A 140 1.84 -16.07 18.08
N ARG A 141 1.02 -15.01 18.16
CA ARG A 141 -0.39 -15.07 17.75
C ARG A 141 -0.76 -13.91 16.85
N LEU A 142 -1.57 -14.24 15.85
CA LEU A 142 -2.42 -13.25 15.20
C LEU A 142 -3.47 -12.84 16.24
N GLU A 143 -3.54 -11.56 16.60
CA GLU A 143 -4.63 -11.05 17.43
C GLU A 143 -5.92 -11.13 16.61
N LYS A 144 -6.72 -12.16 16.85
CA LYS A 144 -8.12 -12.19 16.43
C LYS A 144 -8.89 -11.31 17.40
N GLU A 145 -9.25 -10.10 16.98
CA GLU A 145 -10.37 -9.35 17.60
C GLU A 145 -11.70 -10.07 17.35
#